data_AF-A0A918T1H4-F1
#
_entry.id   AF-A0A918T1H4-F1
#
_cell.length_a   1.000
_cell.length_b   1.000
_cell.length_c   1.000
_cell.angle_alpha   90.00
_cell.angle_beta   90.00
_cell.angle_gamma   90.00
#
_symmetry.space_group_name_H-M   'P 1'
#
loop_
_entity.id
_entity.type
_entity.pdbx_description
1 polymer ?
#
loop_
_entity_poly.entity_id
_entity_poly.type
_entity_poly.pdbx_seq_one_letter_code
_entity_poly.pdbx_strand_id
1 'polypeptide(L)'
;MHRRFVPACVVAALLIAPAAVAQTPAGDGPEWWANVNLVSYHLGDEDDFLAPGERFNQENWGAGVELQWRPRHGASAGYYRNSVDEDSWYALYHYTPLQFGPYVRVGGMVGAVTGYPGYNDGGVAPAAGLVAKIERGRFGVNLIYLPYLEDVTPHTIGLQFKLRLDR
;
A
#
# COMPACT_ATOMS: atom_id res chain seq x y z
N MET A 1 10.09 7.43 33.02
CA MET A 1 10.86 6.57 32.10
C MET A 1 10.43 5.12 32.29
N HIS A 2 9.41 4.68 31.56
CA HIS A 2 9.05 3.27 31.48
C HIS A 2 9.04 2.86 30.01
N ARG A 3 10.19 2.35 29.55
CA ARG A 3 10.29 1.66 28.26
C ARG A 3 9.53 0.35 28.39
N ARG A 4 8.31 0.29 27.87
CA ARG A 4 7.63 -0.97 27.60
C ARG A 4 8.18 -1.49 26.28
N PHE A 5 9.12 -2.43 26.36
CA PHE A 5 9.42 -3.31 25.23
C PHE A 5 8.22 -4.24 25.07
N VAL A 6 7.39 -4.01 24.07
CA VAL A 6 6.40 -4.98 23.60
C VAL A 6 6.88 -5.47 22.23
N PRO A 7 7.32 -6.72 22.08
CA PRO A 7 7.61 -7.27 20.78
C PRO A 7 6.28 -7.68 20.15
N ALA A 8 5.66 -6.79 19.37
CA ALA A 8 4.52 -7.16 18.54
C ALA A 8 4.96 -7.17 17.06
N CYS A 9 5.87 -8.08 16.72
CA CYS A 9 6.00 -8.54 15.35
C CYS A 9 4.75 -9.37 14.98
N VAL A 10 3.61 -8.71 14.79
CA VAL A 10 2.48 -9.33 14.09
C VAL A 10 2.77 -9.19 12.60
N VAL A 11 3.65 -10.05 12.09
CA VAL A 11 3.63 -10.38 10.67
C VAL A 11 2.31 -11.12 10.46
N ALA A 12 1.31 -10.43 9.95
CA ALA A 12 0.09 -11.08 9.49
C ALA A 12 0.49 -12.11 8.43
N ALA A 13 0.51 -13.39 8.81
CA ALA A 13 0.68 -14.48 7.89
C ALA A 13 -0.51 -14.45 6.93
N LEU A 14 -0.32 -13.88 5.74
CA LEU A 14 -1.23 -14.04 4.62
C LEU A 14 -1.31 -15.55 4.34
N LEU A 15 -2.36 -16.18 4.85
CA LEU A 15 -2.71 -17.56 4.54
C LEU A 15 -2.84 -17.64 3.02
N ILE A 16 -1.85 -18.27 2.38
CA ILE A 16 -1.91 -18.62 0.96
C ILE A 16 -2.92 -19.75 0.84
N ALA A 17 -4.21 -19.41 0.80
CA ALA A 17 -5.21 -20.36 0.36
C ALA A 17 -4.87 -20.77 -1.08
N PRO A 18 -4.90 -22.07 -1.44
CA PRO A 18 -4.75 -22.49 -2.81
C PRO A 18 -6.03 -22.12 -3.57
N ALA A 19 -6.14 -20.85 -3.97
CA ALA A 19 -7.14 -20.43 -4.95
C ALA A 19 -6.80 -21.07 -6.29
N ALA A 20 -7.80 -21.51 -7.04
CA ALA A 20 -7.62 -21.98 -8.41
C ALA A 20 -6.86 -20.90 -9.20
N VAL A 21 -5.63 -21.24 -9.56
CA VAL A 21 -4.67 -20.31 -10.13
C VAL A 21 -4.99 -20.15 -11.61
N ALA A 22 -5.78 -19.14 -11.97
CA ALA A 22 -5.96 -18.78 -13.37
C ALA A 22 -4.59 -18.40 -13.95
N GLN A 23 -4.18 -19.06 -15.04
CA GLN A 23 -2.97 -18.71 -15.77
C GLN A 23 -3.26 -17.43 -16.55
N THR A 24 -2.90 -16.28 -15.97
CA THR A 24 -2.85 -15.02 -16.73
C THR A 24 -1.74 -15.16 -17.77
N PRO A 25 -2.01 -14.96 -19.07
CA PRO A 25 -0.97 -14.96 -20.09
C PRO A 25 0.16 -14.00 -19.67
N ALA A 26 1.40 -14.43 -19.85
CA ALA A 26 2.53 -13.51 -19.71
C ALA A 26 2.40 -12.44 -20.80
N GLY A 27 2.28 -11.17 -20.39
CA GLY A 27 2.47 -10.06 -21.31
C GLY A 27 3.91 -10.06 -21.86
N ASP A 28 4.12 -9.41 -23.00
CA ASP A 28 5.37 -9.44 -23.78
C ASP A 28 6.61 -8.85 -23.07
N GLY A 29 6.47 -8.34 -21.84
CA GLY A 29 7.57 -7.77 -21.08
C GLY A 29 7.15 -7.10 -19.76
N PRO A 30 8.09 -6.45 -19.07
CA PRO A 30 7.78 -5.65 -17.89
C PRO A 30 6.94 -4.42 -18.25
N GLU A 31 5.91 -4.16 -17.45
CA GLU A 31 5.07 -2.96 -17.57
C GLU A 31 5.47 -1.92 -16.54
N TRP A 32 5.58 -0.66 -16.97
CA TRP A 32 5.90 0.45 -16.09
C TRP A 32 4.68 1.35 -15.93
N TRP A 33 4.40 1.74 -14.69
CA TRP A 33 3.28 2.58 -14.34
C TRP A 33 3.77 3.78 -13.53
N ALA A 34 3.29 4.97 -13.86
CA ALA A 34 3.33 6.11 -12.95
C ALA A 34 2.09 6.04 -12.05
N ASN A 35 2.29 6.31 -10.77
CA ASN A 35 1.26 6.26 -9.76
C ASN A 35 1.08 7.63 -9.13
N VAL A 36 -0.18 8.01 -8.86
CA VAL A 36 -0.51 9.22 -8.11
C VAL A 36 -1.41 8.83 -6.94
N ASN A 37 -0.97 9.13 -5.73
CA ASN A 37 -1.79 8.97 -4.53
C ASN A 37 -2.80 10.12 -4.47
N LEU A 38 -4.05 9.81 -4.17
CA LEU A 38 -5.14 10.77 -4.22
C LEU A 38 -5.72 10.98 -2.84
N VAL A 39 -6.30 9.91 -2.29
CA VAL A 39 -7.07 9.98 -1.05
C VAL A 39 -6.93 8.70 -0.23
N SER A 40 -7.14 8.84 1.07
CA SER A 40 -7.35 7.75 2.01
C SER A 40 -8.59 7.99 2.85
N TYR A 41 -9.09 6.93 3.46
CA TYR A 41 -10.10 6.96 4.49
C TYR A 41 -9.64 6.10 5.66
N HIS A 42 -9.58 6.71 6.84
CA HIS A 42 -9.11 6.08 8.07
C HIS A 42 -10.29 5.61 8.92
N LEU A 43 -10.23 4.37 9.38
CA LEU A 43 -11.21 3.69 10.22
C LEU A 43 -10.54 3.46 11.59
N GLY A 44 -10.65 4.44 12.48
CA GLY A 44 -10.04 4.38 13.80
C GLY A 44 -10.21 5.70 14.56
N ASP A 45 -9.79 5.69 15.83
CA ASP A 45 -9.71 6.90 16.63
C ASP A 45 -8.46 7.71 16.23
N GLU A 46 -8.61 9.02 16.13
CA GLU A 46 -7.52 9.95 15.79
C GLU A 46 -6.57 10.11 16.99
N ASP A 47 -7.11 10.03 18.21
CA ASP A 47 -6.36 10.24 19.46
C ASP A 47 -5.29 9.15 19.71
N ASP A 48 -5.38 8.01 19.02
CA ASP A 48 -4.36 6.94 19.07
C ASP A 48 -3.08 7.31 18.30
N PHE A 49 -3.14 8.27 17.38
CA PHE A 49 -2.06 8.57 16.43
C PHE A 49 -1.69 10.05 16.35
N LEU A 50 -2.58 10.95 16.76
CA LEU A 50 -2.46 12.40 16.60
C LEU A 50 -2.59 13.13 17.94
N ALA A 51 -2.24 14.42 17.96
CA ALA A 51 -2.51 15.23 19.14
C ALA A 51 -4.02 15.52 19.27
N PRO A 52 -4.53 15.78 20.51
CA PRO A 52 -5.96 16.01 20.71
C PRO A 52 -6.52 17.14 19.83
N GLY A 53 -7.56 16.81 19.07
CA GLY A 53 -8.24 17.75 18.17
C GLY A 53 -7.64 17.89 16.77
N GLU A 54 -6.55 17.19 16.46
CA GLU A 54 -6.05 17.01 15.11
C GLU A 54 -6.88 15.97 14.34
N ARG A 55 -6.77 15.98 13.02
CA ARG A 55 -7.47 15.05 12.13
C ARG A 55 -6.51 14.42 11.16
N PHE A 56 -6.82 13.20 10.73
CA PHE A 56 -6.01 12.58 9.69
C PHE A 56 -6.09 13.38 8.39
N ASN A 57 -4.95 13.60 7.76
CA ASN A 57 -4.89 14.03 6.38
C ASN A 57 -5.48 12.92 5.48
N GLN A 58 -6.66 13.20 4.93
CA GLN A 58 -7.32 12.29 3.99
C GLN A 58 -6.81 12.46 2.56
N GLU A 59 -6.11 13.56 2.27
CA GLU A 59 -5.53 13.89 0.98
C GLU A 59 -4.04 13.52 0.96
N ASN A 60 -3.77 12.24 0.74
CA ASN A 60 -2.42 11.67 0.80
C ASN A 60 -1.61 11.88 -0.49
N TRP A 61 -1.62 13.11 -1.01
CA TRP A 61 -1.01 13.46 -2.29
C TRP A 61 0.43 12.98 -2.39
N GLY A 62 0.73 12.32 -3.51
CA GLY A 62 2.02 11.69 -3.71
C GLY A 62 2.17 11.16 -5.12
N ALA A 63 3.39 10.77 -5.45
CA ALA A 63 3.72 10.21 -6.74
C ALA A 63 4.73 9.06 -6.60
N GLY A 64 4.64 8.09 -7.49
CA GLY A 64 5.54 6.96 -7.49
C GLY A 64 5.59 6.24 -8.83
N VAL A 65 6.36 5.17 -8.85
CA VAL A 65 6.47 4.26 -9.98
C VAL A 65 6.14 2.85 -9.53
N GLU A 66 5.55 2.07 -10.43
CA GLU A 66 5.29 0.65 -10.25
C GLU A 66 5.78 -0.13 -11.47
N LEU A 67 6.50 -1.21 -11.20
CA LEU A 67 7.01 -2.16 -12.18
C LEU A 67 6.28 -3.49 -11.98
N GLN A 68 5.62 -3.98 -13.03
CA GLN A 68 5.06 -5.33 -13.09
C GLN A 68 5.93 -6.18 -14.02
N TRP A 69 6.79 -7.06 -13.48
CA TRP A 69 7.73 -7.84 -14.31
C TRP A 69 7.27 -9.27 -14.63
N ARG A 70 6.27 -9.78 -13.90
CA ARG A 70 5.61 -11.08 -14.12
C ARG A 70 4.12 -10.91 -13.85
N PRO A 71 3.21 -11.75 -14.38
CA PRO A 71 1.75 -11.53 -14.26
C PRO A 71 1.19 -11.26 -12.85
N ARG A 72 1.88 -11.74 -11.81
CA ARG A 72 1.44 -11.62 -10.41
C ARG A 72 2.42 -10.86 -9.52
N HIS A 73 3.59 -10.51 -10.03
CA HIS A 73 4.67 -9.93 -9.23
C HIS A 73 5.02 -8.53 -9.72
N GLY A 74 4.87 -7.57 -8.82
CA GLY A 74 5.21 -6.18 -9.07
C GLY A 74 5.91 -5.56 -7.87
N ALA A 75 6.47 -4.38 -8.07
CA ALA A 75 7.08 -3.59 -7.02
C ALA A 75 6.79 -2.12 -7.30
N SER A 76 6.63 -1.33 -6.25
CA SER A 76 6.40 0.10 -6.37
C SER A 76 7.23 0.86 -5.35
N ALA A 77 7.70 2.04 -5.74
CA ALA A 77 8.31 2.98 -4.82
C ALA A 77 7.84 4.39 -5.13
N GLY A 78 7.80 5.25 -4.12
CA GLY A 78 7.32 6.61 -4.30
C GLY A 78 7.35 7.41 -3.02
N TYR A 79 6.76 8.58 -3.11
CA TYR A 79 6.65 9.57 -2.06
C TYR A 79 5.20 10.00 -1.90
N TYR A 80 4.80 10.38 -0.69
CA TYR A 80 3.51 10.96 -0.39
C TYR A 80 3.54 11.75 0.93
N ARG A 81 2.58 12.66 1.10
CA ARG A 81 2.26 13.25 2.39
C ARG A 81 1.32 12.29 3.12
N ASN A 82 1.71 11.79 4.29
CA ASN A 82 0.95 10.75 5.00
C ASN A 82 -0.23 11.31 5.82
N SER A 83 -0.88 10.42 6.56
CA SER A 83 -2.08 10.72 7.35
C SER A 83 -1.83 11.62 8.55
N VAL A 84 -0.59 11.70 9.03
CA VAL A 84 -0.17 12.58 10.14
C VAL A 84 0.58 13.82 9.62
N ASP A 85 0.34 14.18 8.36
CA ASP A 85 0.92 15.34 7.68
C ASP A 85 2.47 15.35 7.57
N GLU A 86 3.08 14.17 7.51
CA GLU A 86 4.53 14.00 7.37
C GLU A 86 4.96 13.51 5.99
N ASP A 87 6.20 13.85 5.62
CA ASP A 87 6.83 13.44 4.37
C ASP A 87 7.26 11.97 4.42
N SER A 88 6.65 11.16 3.55
CA SER A 88 6.80 9.72 3.57
C SER A 88 7.30 9.17 2.24
N TRP A 89 8.24 8.23 2.33
CA TRP A 89 8.66 7.39 1.22
C TRP A 89 8.14 5.98 1.43
N TYR A 90 7.88 5.26 0.33
CA TYR A 90 7.50 3.85 0.39
C TYR A 90 8.26 3.02 -0.63
N ALA A 91 8.46 1.76 -0.30
CA ALA A 91 8.90 0.72 -1.21
C ALA A 91 8.15 -0.57 -0.88
N LEU A 92 7.40 -1.10 -1.84
CA LEU A 92 6.45 -2.20 -1.65
C LEU A 92 6.63 -3.24 -2.75
N TYR A 93 6.67 -4.50 -2.35
CA TYR A 93 6.47 -5.64 -3.21
C TYR A 93 4.99 -5.99 -3.28
N HIS A 94 4.51 -6.39 -4.46
CA HIS A 94 3.14 -6.77 -4.73
C HIS A 94 3.06 -8.21 -5.21
N TYR A 95 2.15 -8.97 -4.61
CA TYR A 95 1.76 -10.30 -5.09
C TYR A 95 0.25 -10.38 -5.26
N THR A 96 -0.21 -10.40 -6.50
CA THR A 96 -1.65 -10.37 -6.86
C THR A 96 -2.06 -11.63 -7.62
N PRO A 97 -2.26 -12.77 -6.94
CA PRO A 97 -2.51 -14.04 -7.60
C PRO A 97 -3.95 -14.25 -8.07
N LEU A 98 -4.91 -13.50 -7.51
CA LEU A 98 -6.33 -13.67 -7.79
C LEU A 98 -6.72 -12.80 -8.99
N GLN A 99 -7.20 -13.41 -10.06
CA GLN A 99 -7.70 -12.72 -11.24
C GLN A 99 -9.24 -12.78 -11.26
N PHE A 100 -9.89 -11.63 -11.33
CA PHE A 100 -11.34 -11.51 -11.46
C PHE A 100 -11.70 -10.81 -12.78
N GLY A 101 -12.20 -11.58 -13.73
CA GLY A 101 -12.45 -11.07 -15.09
C GLY A 101 -11.17 -10.58 -15.77
N PRO A 102 -11.27 -9.71 -16.79
CA PRO A 102 -10.12 -9.28 -17.58
C PRO A 102 -9.31 -8.14 -16.96
N TYR A 103 -9.85 -7.42 -15.97
CA TYR A 103 -9.28 -6.13 -15.53
C TYR A 103 -8.89 -6.09 -14.05
N VAL A 104 -9.31 -7.05 -13.23
CA VAL A 104 -9.14 -6.96 -11.78
C VAL A 104 -8.19 -8.04 -11.27
N ARG A 105 -7.15 -7.62 -10.56
CA ARG A 105 -6.20 -8.48 -9.86
C ARG A 105 -6.20 -8.14 -8.38
N VAL A 106 -6.23 -9.16 -7.51
CA VAL A 106 -6.27 -8.97 -6.06
C VAL A 106 -5.17 -9.78 -5.40
N GLY A 107 -4.58 -9.22 -4.35
CA GLY A 107 -3.68 -9.93 -3.47
C GLY A 107 -3.14 -9.04 -2.37
N GLY A 108 -1.86 -9.23 -2.04
CA GLY A 108 -1.20 -8.52 -0.96
C GLY A 108 -0.01 -7.70 -1.43
N MET A 109 0.39 -6.78 -0.57
CA MET A 109 1.63 -6.02 -0.70
C MET A 109 2.36 -5.99 0.64
N VAL A 110 3.69 -5.98 0.59
CA VAL A 110 4.55 -5.90 1.78
C VAL A 110 5.79 -5.06 1.47
N GLY A 111 6.34 -4.39 2.46
CA GLY A 111 7.54 -3.58 2.32
C GLY A 111 7.72 -2.62 3.48
N ALA A 112 8.06 -1.37 3.16
CA ALA A 112 8.35 -0.36 4.17
C ALA A 112 7.87 1.03 3.76
N VAL A 113 7.61 1.84 4.78
CA VAL A 113 7.26 3.26 4.70
C VAL A 113 8.11 4.08 5.69
N THR A 114 8.18 5.40 5.51
CA THR A 114 8.81 6.33 6.47
C THR A 114 7.84 7.39 6.94
N GLY A 115 8.23 8.24 7.89
CA GLY A 115 7.51 9.49 8.21
C GLY A 115 6.41 9.36 9.27
N TYR A 116 6.37 8.28 10.06
CA TYR A 116 5.41 8.15 11.17
C TYR A 116 6.13 8.40 12.52
N PRO A 117 5.97 9.58 13.16
CA PRO A 117 6.75 9.93 14.35
C PRO A 117 6.56 8.97 15.53
N GLY A 118 5.36 8.37 15.66
CA GLY A 118 5.07 7.36 16.66
C GLY A 118 5.93 6.10 16.51
N TYR A 119 6.37 5.78 15.29
CA TYR A 119 7.14 4.57 15.00
C TYR A 119 8.58 4.91 14.60
N ASN A 120 9.56 4.43 15.38
CA ASN A 120 10.99 4.61 15.08
C ASN A 120 11.37 6.09 14.80
N ASP A 121 10.75 7.02 15.53
CA ASP A 121 10.96 8.47 15.41
C ASP A 121 10.82 8.99 13.95
N GLY A 122 9.86 8.45 13.19
CA GLY A 122 9.65 8.81 11.78
C GLY A 122 10.57 8.08 10.79
N GLY A 123 11.40 7.16 11.28
CA GLY A 123 12.26 6.30 10.48
C GLY A 123 11.49 5.24 9.69
N VAL A 124 12.17 4.14 9.36
CA VAL A 124 11.58 3.05 8.58
C VAL A 124 10.59 2.25 9.44
N ALA A 125 9.37 2.12 8.95
CA ALA A 125 8.31 1.28 9.50
C ALA A 125 7.93 0.16 8.50
N PRO A 126 7.59 -1.05 8.97
CA PRO A 126 7.08 -2.10 8.09
C PRO A 126 5.71 -1.72 7.54
N ALA A 127 5.43 -2.13 6.31
CA ALA A 127 4.13 -1.94 5.67
C ALA A 127 3.64 -3.27 5.10
N ALA A 128 2.38 -3.59 5.33
CA ALA A 128 1.72 -4.74 4.75
C ALA A 128 0.24 -4.41 4.51
N GLY A 129 -0.34 -4.93 3.44
CA GLY A 129 -1.74 -4.64 3.12
C GLY A 129 -2.29 -5.54 2.03
N LEU A 130 -3.58 -5.37 1.77
CA LEU A 130 -4.25 -5.94 0.60
C LEU A 130 -4.32 -4.90 -0.50
N VAL A 131 -4.28 -5.36 -1.74
CA VAL A 131 -4.40 -4.49 -2.92
C VAL A 131 -5.28 -5.14 -3.97
N ALA A 132 -6.20 -4.35 -4.52
CA ALA A 132 -6.93 -4.65 -5.74
C ALA A 132 -6.47 -3.69 -6.84
N LYS A 133 -5.92 -4.24 -7.92
CA LYS A 133 -5.49 -3.51 -9.12
C LYS A 133 -6.57 -3.64 -10.18
N ILE A 134 -7.08 -2.52 -10.65
CA ILE A 134 -8.13 -2.46 -11.67
C ILE A 134 -7.55 -1.72 -12.86
N GLU A 135 -7.26 -2.42 -13.94
CA GLU A 135 -6.42 -1.93 -15.04
C GLU A 135 -7.10 -2.16 -16.40
N ARG A 136 -7.17 -1.13 -17.23
CA ARG A 136 -7.71 -1.20 -18.59
C ARG A 136 -6.92 -0.29 -19.54
N GLY A 137 -6.27 -0.90 -20.53
CA GLY A 137 -5.42 -0.17 -21.46
C GLY A 137 -4.27 0.50 -20.72
N ARG A 138 -4.14 1.83 -20.84
CA ARG A 138 -3.09 2.60 -20.16
C ARG A 138 -3.49 3.16 -18.80
N PHE A 139 -4.71 2.91 -18.34
CA PHE A 139 -5.22 3.49 -17.11
C PHE A 139 -5.50 2.40 -16.08
N GLY A 140 -5.29 2.71 -14.82
CA GLY A 140 -5.69 1.83 -13.75
C GLY A 140 -5.81 2.55 -12.41
N VAL A 141 -6.25 1.79 -11.41
CA VAL A 141 -6.27 2.22 -10.02
C VAL A 141 -5.81 1.07 -9.12
N ASN A 142 -5.12 1.42 -8.05
CA ASN A 142 -4.89 0.54 -6.90
C ASN A 142 -5.86 0.96 -5.79
N LEU A 143 -6.72 0.04 -5.37
CA LEU A 143 -7.47 0.14 -4.13
C LEU A 143 -6.72 -0.65 -3.05
N ILE A 144 -6.29 0.07 -2.03
CA ILE A 144 -5.38 -0.44 -1.01
C ILE A 144 -6.13 -0.52 0.31
N TYR A 145 -5.92 -1.61 1.04
CA TYR A 145 -6.34 -1.73 2.43
C TYR A 145 -5.13 -2.03 3.31
N LEU A 146 -4.87 -1.16 4.29
CA LEU A 146 -3.89 -1.35 5.34
C LEU A 146 -4.62 -1.77 6.62
N PRO A 147 -4.25 -2.91 7.23
CA PRO A 147 -4.74 -3.24 8.57
C PRO A 147 -4.15 -2.27 9.59
N TYR A 148 -4.82 -2.16 10.75
CA TYR A 148 -4.29 -1.44 11.90
C TYR A 148 -2.87 -1.93 12.23
N LEU A 149 -1.97 -0.97 12.38
CA LEU A 149 -0.61 -1.16 12.87
C LEU A 149 -0.32 -0.04 13.87
N GLU A 150 -0.09 -0.45 15.12
CA GLU A 150 0.24 0.46 16.23
C GLU A 150 1.35 1.43 15.83
N ASP A 151 1.18 2.70 16.20
CA ASP A 151 2.09 3.82 15.93
C ASP A 151 2.32 4.18 14.44
N VAL A 152 1.69 3.48 13.50
CA VAL A 152 1.83 3.71 12.06
C VAL A 152 0.52 4.11 11.41
N THR A 153 -0.52 3.28 11.51
CA THR A 153 -1.79 3.57 10.81
C THR A 153 -2.96 2.83 11.44
N PRO A 154 -4.15 3.44 11.53
CA PRO A 154 -5.38 2.69 11.80
C PRO A 154 -5.74 1.83 10.58
N HIS A 155 -6.87 1.14 10.64
CA HIS A 155 -7.42 0.50 9.44
C HIS A 155 -7.64 1.57 8.36
N THR A 156 -7.01 1.42 7.19
CA THR A 156 -6.99 2.49 6.19
C THR A 156 -7.33 1.96 4.82
N ILE A 157 -8.18 2.67 4.09
CA ILE A 157 -8.48 2.41 2.68
C ILE A 157 -7.86 3.54 1.86
N GLY A 158 -6.96 3.21 0.93
CA GLY A 158 -6.28 4.17 0.06
C GLY A 158 -6.67 3.98 -1.40
N LEU A 159 -6.69 5.08 -2.16
CA LEU A 159 -6.88 5.08 -3.60
C LEU A 159 -5.68 5.73 -4.30
N GLN A 160 -5.10 5.00 -5.25
CA GLN A 160 -4.00 5.46 -6.08
C GLN A 160 -4.36 5.28 -7.55
N PHE A 161 -4.19 6.32 -8.35
CA PHE A 161 -4.35 6.27 -9.80
C PHE A 161 -3.07 5.77 -10.47
N LYS A 162 -3.22 5.08 -11.60
CA LYS A 162 -2.11 4.53 -12.40
C LYS A 162 -2.22 4.95 -13.86
N LEU A 163 -1.07 5.33 -14.42
CA LEU A 163 -0.88 5.57 -15.85
C LEU A 163 0.25 4.70 -16.37
N ARG A 164 -0.04 3.82 -17.33
CA ARG A 164 0.96 2.99 -18.01
C ARG A 164 1.88 3.87 -18.85
N LEU A 165 3.18 3.66 -18.71
CA LEU A 165 4.24 4.44 -19.35
C LEU A 165 4.74 3.81 -20.65
N ASP A 166 4.58 2.50 -20.81
CA ASP A 166 4.85 1.80 -22.06
C ASP A 166 3.68 1.92 -23.05
N ARG A 167 4.03 1.87 -24.35
CA ARG A 167 3.13 2.15 -25.48
C ARG A 167 1.92 1.22 -25.55
#